data_AF-A0AAN9MBT1-F1
#
_entry.id   AF-A0AAN9MBT1-F1
#
_cell.length_a   1.000
_cell.length_b   1.000
_cell.length_c   1.000
_cell.angle_alpha   90.00
_cell.angle_beta   90.00
_cell.angle_gamma   90.00
#
_symmetry.space_group_name_H-M   'P 1'
#
loop_
_entity.id
_entity.type
_entity.pdbx_description
1 polymer ?
#
loop_
_entity_poly.entity_id
_entity_poly.type
_entity_poly.pdbx_seq_one_letter_code
_entity_poly.pdbx_strand_id
1 'polypeptide(L)'
;MNTNMMASVLNTSGSWGILVAAVVFLTSLLWQRRRFFLASSPSPSTSFLVSDSINSNSSTSNFVTDADLKFLMEILDVKLNESDKWEDVLDKRNHHLCYNAKCCKPKDGPLRYLSKTVFNDISSEMLRNFYMDNDYRKQWDKTVVEHNQLQLDKCEGTEVGHTVKKFPLLRPREYVLAWKLWEGRDKTFYCFMKECEHPLAPRQRKYVRVEFFRSGWRIREVPGRNASEITMFLQEDAGLNMEMAKLAFRKGIWNYVCKMDDALRKYSTISYDISSSVTTSVNLMHKVPACLDPITSNTSPAHPSIFHDQVTDESHVRMIPRRPSKKLLAKSLLLLGGVICLSRGHSSLGAKVAMAYILTKLSKRRAISNQCKQSSM
;
A
#
# COMPACT_ATOMS: atom_id res chain seq x y z
N MET A 1 -54.60 -42.56 -39.23
CA MET A 1 -55.25 -42.03 -38.02
C MET A 1 -54.20 -41.77 -36.96
N ASN A 2 -54.06 -40.50 -36.63
CA ASN A 2 -53.29 -39.80 -35.59
C ASN A 2 -52.48 -40.58 -34.54
N THR A 3 -51.17 -40.30 -34.52
CA THR A 3 -50.34 -40.18 -33.31
C THR A 3 -49.23 -39.13 -33.53
N ASN A 4 -49.63 -37.87 -33.71
CA ASN A 4 -48.76 -36.70 -33.61
C ASN A 4 -49.34 -35.77 -32.53
N MET A 5 -49.10 -36.09 -31.25
CA MET A 5 -49.34 -35.18 -30.12
C MET A 5 -48.77 -35.80 -28.84
N MET A 6 -47.48 -35.63 -28.57
CA MET A 6 -46.85 -35.78 -27.24
C MET A 6 -45.39 -35.31 -27.27
N ALA A 7 -45.17 -34.09 -27.79
CA ALA A 7 -43.88 -33.42 -27.71
C ALA A 7 -44.10 -31.94 -27.35
N SER A 8 -44.40 -31.64 -26.09
CA SER A 8 -44.26 -30.26 -25.56
C SER A 8 -44.41 -30.06 -24.04
N VAL A 9 -44.65 -31.06 -23.19
CA VAL A 9 -45.07 -30.79 -21.78
C VAL A 9 -43.96 -30.95 -20.72
N LEU A 10 -42.68 -31.11 -21.08
CA LEU A 10 -41.61 -31.24 -20.09
C LEU A 10 -40.43 -30.30 -20.37
N ASN A 11 -40.65 -28.98 -20.35
CA ASN A 11 -39.53 -28.04 -20.12
C ASN A 11 -39.90 -26.62 -19.65
N THR A 12 -40.95 -26.44 -18.84
CA THR A 12 -41.36 -25.10 -18.37
C THR A 12 -41.13 -24.84 -16.88
N SER A 13 -40.68 -25.83 -16.10
CA SER A 13 -40.48 -25.67 -14.64
C SER A 13 -39.07 -25.18 -14.23
N GLY A 14 -38.06 -25.26 -15.10
CA GLY A 14 -36.69 -24.85 -14.78
C GLY A 14 -36.39 -23.36 -14.98
N SER A 15 -37.15 -22.67 -15.84
CA SER A 15 -36.86 -21.28 -16.21
C SER A 15 -37.40 -20.26 -15.18
N TRP A 16 -38.53 -20.57 -14.55
CA TRP A 16 -39.12 -19.72 -13.50
C TRP A 16 -38.25 -19.67 -12.24
N GLY A 17 -37.59 -20.78 -11.87
CA GLY A 17 -36.68 -20.82 -10.71
C GLY A 17 -35.47 -19.90 -10.85
N ILE A 18 -34.92 -19.79 -12.06
CA ILE A 18 -33.79 -18.90 -12.36
C ILE A 18 -34.24 -17.43 -12.34
N LEU A 19 -35.42 -17.15 -12.86
CA LEU A 19 -35.98 -15.80 -12.91
C LEU A 19 -36.34 -15.29 -11.49
N VAL A 20 -36.92 -16.16 -10.65
CA VAL A 20 -37.18 -15.85 -9.23
C VAL A 20 -35.87 -15.65 -8.46
N ALA A 21 -34.86 -16.51 -8.66
CA ALA A 21 -33.56 -16.34 -8.02
C ALA A 21 -32.86 -15.04 -8.45
N ALA A 22 -32.95 -14.67 -9.73
CA ALA A 22 -32.40 -13.41 -10.25
C ALA A 22 -33.12 -12.19 -9.66
N VAL A 23 -34.44 -12.23 -9.51
CA VAL A 23 -35.24 -11.16 -8.89
C VAL A 23 -34.93 -11.05 -7.39
N VAL A 24 -34.78 -12.17 -6.66
CA VAL A 24 -34.38 -12.16 -5.25
C VAL A 24 -32.95 -11.63 -5.09
N PHE A 25 -32.03 -12.00 -6.00
CA PHE A 25 -30.67 -11.50 -5.97
C PHE A 25 -30.58 -10.00 -6.30
N LEU A 26 -31.35 -9.53 -7.29
CA LEU A 26 -31.43 -8.10 -7.65
C LEU A 26 -32.12 -7.28 -6.57
N THR A 27 -33.18 -7.78 -5.93
CA THR A 27 -33.83 -7.09 -4.81
C THR A 27 -32.94 -7.08 -3.57
N SER A 28 -32.18 -8.15 -3.30
CA SER A 28 -31.13 -8.16 -2.26
C SER A 28 -30.01 -7.16 -2.56
N LEU A 29 -29.55 -7.06 -3.81
CA LEU A 29 -28.57 -6.07 -4.24
C LEU A 29 -29.09 -4.64 -4.09
N LEU A 30 -30.34 -4.38 -4.47
CA LEU A 30 -31.00 -3.08 -4.31
C LEU A 30 -31.26 -2.74 -2.84
N TRP A 31 -31.55 -3.74 -1.99
CA TRP A 31 -31.73 -3.57 -0.55
C TRP A 31 -30.39 -3.33 0.17
N GLN A 32 -29.32 -4.02 -0.23
CA GLN A 32 -27.96 -3.72 0.22
C GLN A 32 -27.54 -2.33 -0.24
N ARG A 33 -27.81 -1.93 -1.49
CA ARG A 33 -27.54 -0.57 -1.98
C ARG A 33 -28.32 0.48 -1.19
N ARG A 34 -29.60 0.25 -0.88
CA ARG A 34 -30.39 1.14 -0.01
C ARG A 34 -29.87 1.17 1.44
N ARG A 35 -29.36 0.07 2.01
CA ARG A 35 -28.65 0.10 3.32
C ARG A 35 -27.36 0.93 3.28
N PHE A 36 -26.68 1.01 2.14
CA PHE A 36 -25.53 1.90 1.94
C PHE A 36 -25.90 3.36 1.62
N PHE A 37 -27.17 3.65 1.27
CA PHE A 37 -27.66 5.00 0.94
C PHE A 37 -28.69 5.58 1.94
N LEU A 38 -29.05 4.85 3.00
CA LEU A 38 -29.96 5.33 4.08
C LEU A 38 -29.30 5.41 5.47
N ALA A 39 -27.98 5.31 5.55
CA ALA A 39 -27.23 5.63 6.76
C ALA A 39 -26.38 6.90 6.51
N SER A 40 -27.07 8.03 6.33
CA SER A 40 -26.47 9.37 6.38
C SER A 40 -27.59 10.38 6.57
N SER A 41 -28.01 10.57 7.82
CA SER A 41 -28.57 11.84 8.27
C SER A 41 -27.49 12.48 9.15
N PRO A 42 -27.03 13.71 8.86
CA PRO A 42 -26.11 14.41 9.73
C PRO A 42 -26.88 14.92 10.94
N SER A 43 -26.55 14.41 12.12
CA SER A 43 -26.87 15.11 13.37
C SER A 43 -25.93 16.32 13.48
N PRO A 44 -26.41 17.51 13.86
CA PRO A 44 -25.53 18.66 14.05
C PRO A 44 -24.58 18.36 15.20
N SER A 45 -23.29 18.25 14.89
CA SER A 45 -22.23 18.16 15.90
C SER A 45 -22.11 19.51 16.60
N THR A 46 -22.65 19.56 17.82
CA THR A 46 -22.46 20.64 18.77
C THR A 46 -20.97 20.92 18.94
N SER A 47 -20.56 22.15 18.64
CA SER A 47 -19.23 22.66 18.93
C SER A 47 -19.06 22.76 20.45
N PHE A 48 -18.43 21.75 21.05
CA PHE A 48 -17.94 21.87 22.42
C PHE A 48 -16.61 22.62 22.39
N LEU A 49 -16.69 23.94 22.55
CA LEU A 49 -15.60 24.73 23.09
C LEU A 49 -15.45 24.33 24.57
N VAL A 50 -14.45 23.53 24.88
CA VAL A 50 -13.97 23.38 26.25
C VAL A 50 -12.68 24.19 26.34
N SER A 51 -12.82 25.40 26.88
CA SER A 51 -11.67 26.15 27.38
C SER A 51 -11.37 25.67 28.80
N ASP A 52 -10.08 25.42 28.98
CA ASP A 52 -9.28 25.46 30.20
C ASP A 52 -9.37 24.39 31.29
N SER A 53 -8.16 23.89 31.56
CA SER A 53 -7.61 23.42 32.83
C SER A 53 -8.01 22.02 33.30
N ILE A 54 -7.38 21.02 32.70
CA ILE A 54 -6.94 19.85 33.48
C ILE A 54 -5.43 19.76 33.36
N ASN A 55 -4.78 20.17 34.45
CA ASN A 55 -3.41 19.80 34.78
C ASN A 55 -3.36 18.27 34.90
N SER A 56 -3.14 17.59 33.79
CA SER A 56 -2.71 16.21 33.79
C SER A 56 -1.27 16.19 33.34
N ASN A 57 -0.36 16.08 34.31
CA ASN A 57 1.00 15.57 34.13
C ASN A 57 0.96 14.10 33.67
N SER A 58 0.25 13.80 32.58
CA SER A 58 0.53 12.62 31.77
C SER A 58 1.67 13.04 30.87
N SER A 59 2.88 12.68 31.27
CA SER A 59 4.12 12.89 30.52
C SER A 59 3.86 12.75 29.02
N THR A 60 3.71 13.88 28.32
CA THR A 60 3.68 13.95 26.86
C THR A 60 5.08 13.60 26.42
N SER A 61 5.38 12.30 26.39
CA SER A 61 6.67 11.82 25.92
C SER A 61 6.84 12.30 24.50
N ASN A 62 7.97 12.93 24.18
CA ASN A 62 8.33 13.28 22.81
C ASN A 62 8.31 12.01 21.96
N PHE A 63 7.16 11.74 21.31
CA PHE A 63 6.97 10.51 20.56
C PHE A 63 7.90 10.50 19.36
N VAL A 64 8.19 11.65 18.75
CA VAL A 64 9.11 11.73 17.61
C VAL A 64 10.13 12.84 17.88
N THR A 65 11.41 12.47 17.85
CA THR A 65 12.54 13.29 18.28
C THR A 65 13.49 13.59 17.12
N ASP A 66 14.41 14.53 17.32
CA ASP A 66 15.47 14.81 16.35
C ASP A 66 16.42 13.61 16.14
N ALA A 67 16.51 12.69 17.11
CA ALA A 67 17.23 11.43 16.92
C ALA A 67 16.55 10.51 15.89
N ASP A 68 15.21 10.53 15.83
CA ASP A 68 14.46 9.80 14.82
C ASP A 68 14.68 10.42 13.42
N LEU A 69 14.73 11.75 13.33
CA LEU A 69 15.09 12.46 12.09
C LEU A 69 16.51 12.11 11.64
N LYS A 70 17.49 12.14 12.55
CA LYS A 70 18.88 11.76 12.26
C LYS A 70 18.95 10.33 11.72
N PHE A 71 18.31 9.38 12.40
CA PHE A 71 18.21 8.00 11.92
C PHE A 71 17.60 7.92 10.52
N LEU A 72 16.53 8.68 10.25
CA LEU A 72 15.89 8.73 8.94
C LEU A 72 16.84 9.27 7.87
N MET A 73 17.58 10.33 8.14
CA MET A 73 18.54 10.90 7.20
C MET A 73 19.65 9.89 6.88
N GLU A 74 20.21 9.23 7.90
CA GLU A 74 21.24 8.20 7.74
C GLU A 74 20.76 6.99 6.92
N ILE A 75 19.58 6.45 7.22
CA ILE A 75 19.05 5.27 6.50
C ILE A 75 18.67 5.61 5.04
N LEU A 76 18.22 6.84 4.76
CA LEU A 76 17.81 7.26 3.41
C LEU A 76 18.97 7.72 2.53
N ASP A 77 20.08 8.21 3.10
CA ASP A 77 21.26 8.66 2.34
C ASP A 77 22.19 7.53 1.89
N VAL A 78 21.81 6.28 2.14
CA VAL A 78 22.51 5.10 1.60
C VAL A 78 24.01 5.12 1.95
N LYS A 79 24.38 5.67 3.12
CA LYS A 79 25.57 5.19 3.85
C LYS A 79 25.19 3.86 4.48
N LEU A 80 24.80 2.90 3.63
CA LEU A 80 24.44 1.57 4.08
C LEU A 80 25.68 0.99 4.73
N ASN A 81 25.58 0.70 6.03
CA ASN A 81 26.55 -0.15 6.69
C ASN A 81 26.74 -1.38 5.81
N GLU A 82 27.97 -1.70 5.44
CA GLU A 82 28.33 -2.85 4.60
C GLU A 82 27.80 -4.19 5.18
N SER A 83 27.33 -4.18 6.43
CA SER A 83 26.71 -5.31 7.13
C SER A 83 25.33 -5.71 6.63
N ASP A 84 24.52 -4.76 6.12
CA ASP A 84 23.11 -5.03 5.81
C ASP A 84 22.93 -5.50 4.36
N LYS A 85 22.50 -6.75 4.18
CA LYS A 85 22.26 -7.36 2.87
C LYS A 85 20.89 -6.92 2.31
N TRP A 86 20.88 -5.80 1.60
CA TRP A 86 19.72 -5.32 0.86
C TRP A 86 19.53 -6.08 -0.46
N GLU A 87 18.34 -6.64 -0.66
CA GLU A 87 17.93 -7.34 -1.87
C GLU A 87 16.98 -6.49 -2.70
N ASP A 88 17.21 -6.41 -4.01
CA ASP A 88 16.27 -5.76 -4.93
C ASP A 88 14.94 -6.53 -4.99
N VAL A 89 13.84 -5.81 -4.77
CA VAL A 89 12.49 -6.37 -4.81
C VAL A 89 11.81 -6.04 -6.12
N LEU A 90 11.94 -4.79 -6.56
CA LEU A 90 11.29 -4.28 -7.75
C LEU A 90 12.05 -3.08 -8.31
N ASP A 91 12.18 -3.04 -9.64
CA ASP A 91 12.58 -1.87 -10.39
C ASP A 91 11.67 -1.76 -11.62
N LYS A 92 10.84 -0.71 -11.67
CA LYS A 92 9.85 -0.50 -12.72
C LYS A 92 9.65 0.98 -13.00
N ARG A 93 9.25 1.29 -14.23
CA ARG A 93 8.95 2.64 -14.70
C ARG A 93 7.85 2.65 -15.74
N ASN A 94 7.19 3.78 -15.85
CA ASN A 94 6.33 4.15 -16.96
C ASN A 94 6.66 5.60 -17.38
N HIS A 95 5.82 6.25 -18.19
CA HIS A 95 6.05 7.62 -18.64
C HIS A 95 5.92 8.68 -17.52
N HIS A 96 5.21 8.35 -16.45
CA HIS A 96 4.85 9.26 -15.37
C HIS A 96 5.75 9.11 -14.14
N LEU A 97 6.21 7.89 -13.85
CA LEU A 97 6.96 7.58 -12.65
C LEU A 97 7.99 6.47 -12.83
N CYS A 98 9.02 6.52 -11.99
CA CYS A 98 9.98 5.43 -11.75
C CYS A 98 9.88 4.97 -10.30
N TYR A 99 9.96 3.67 -10.06
CA TYR A 99 9.89 3.06 -8.73
C TYR A 99 10.95 1.98 -8.57
N ASN A 100 11.81 2.14 -7.56
CA ASN A 100 12.74 1.12 -7.11
C ASN A 100 12.44 0.77 -5.63
N ALA A 101 12.52 -0.51 -5.28
CA ALA A 101 12.38 -0.96 -3.91
C ALA A 101 13.35 -2.09 -3.59
N LYS A 102 13.93 -2.01 -2.39
CA LYS A 102 14.81 -3.00 -1.79
C LYS A 102 14.23 -3.47 -0.46
N CYS A 103 14.54 -4.69 -0.07
CA CYS A 103 14.24 -5.19 1.27
C CYS A 103 15.48 -5.77 1.93
N CYS A 104 15.59 -5.61 3.25
CA CYS A 104 16.62 -6.24 4.06
C CYS A 104 15.95 -7.04 5.17
N LYS A 105 16.43 -8.27 5.38
CA LYS A 105 16.01 -9.10 6.51
C LYS A 105 16.97 -8.85 7.68
N PRO A 106 16.53 -8.18 8.76
CA PRO A 106 17.36 -8.05 9.96
C PRO A 106 17.56 -9.41 10.64
N LYS A 107 18.55 -9.49 11.55
CA LYS A 107 18.74 -10.69 12.40
C LYS A 107 17.48 -10.98 13.22
N ASP A 108 16.95 -9.92 13.82
CA ASP A 108 15.75 -9.95 14.65
C ASP A 108 14.74 -8.90 14.15
N GLY A 109 13.46 -9.27 14.16
CA GLY A 109 12.35 -8.39 13.81
C GLY A 109 11.87 -8.47 12.34
N PRO A 110 10.92 -7.61 11.96
CA PRO A 110 10.27 -7.66 10.65
C PRO A 110 11.18 -7.11 9.53
N LEU A 111 10.80 -7.42 8.28
CA LEU A 111 11.49 -6.93 7.09
C LEU A 111 11.57 -5.40 7.06
N ARG A 112 12.74 -4.89 6.67
CA ARG A 112 12.94 -3.49 6.33
C ARG A 112 12.77 -3.32 4.83
N TYR A 113 12.11 -2.24 4.44
CA TYR A 113 11.94 -1.83 3.06
C TYR A 113 12.52 -0.43 2.87
N LEU A 114 13.26 -0.26 1.80
CA LEU A 114 13.65 1.03 1.26
C LEU A 114 13.04 1.14 -0.13
N SER A 115 12.43 2.27 -0.43
CA SER A 115 11.93 2.54 -1.77
C SER A 115 12.21 3.95 -2.20
N LYS A 116 12.35 4.14 -3.51
CA LYS A 116 12.50 5.43 -4.15
C LYS A 116 11.49 5.52 -5.29
N THR A 117 10.65 6.54 -5.24
CA THR A 117 9.72 6.87 -6.32
C THR A 117 10.06 8.24 -6.87
N VAL A 118 10.15 8.36 -8.19
CA VAL A 118 10.32 9.65 -8.88
C VAL A 118 9.05 9.89 -9.68
N PHE A 119 8.38 11.02 -9.43
CA PHE A 119 7.19 11.45 -10.16
C PHE A 119 7.55 12.60 -11.10
N ASN A 120 7.31 12.43 -12.39
CA ASN A 120 7.49 13.51 -13.36
C ASN A 120 6.33 14.52 -13.25
N ASP A 121 6.66 15.79 -13.46
CA ASP A 121 5.74 16.92 -13.53
C ASP A 121 4.93 17.15 -12.24
N ILE A 122 5.51 16.82 -11.09
CA ILE A 122 4.95 17.06 -9.76
C ILE A 122 6.02 17.74 -8.90
N SER A 123 5.68 18.86 -8.27
CA SER A 123 6.56 19.53 -7.31
C SER A 123 6.63 18.79 -5.97
N SER A 124 7.74 18.97 -5.27
CA SER A 124 7.98 18.45 -3.92
C SER A 124 6.91 18.88 -2.92
N GLU A 125 6.46 20.14 -2.97
CA GLU A 125 5.40 20.67 -2.12
C GLU A 125 4.04 20.00 -2.38
N MET A 126 3.70 19.78 -3.66
CA MET A 126 2.48 19.07 -4.04
C MET A 126 2.52 17.61 -3.55
N LEU A 127 3.66 16.94 -3.72
CA LEU A 127 3.85 15.58 -3.25
C LEU A 127 3.74 15.50 -1.71
N ARG A 128 4.34 16.45 -0.98
CA ARG A 128 4.21 16.57 0.48
C ARG A 128 2.74 16.72 0.88
N ASN A 129 2.01 17.66 0.27
CA ASN A 129 0.60 17.89 0.58
C ASN A 129 -0.22 16.62 0.38
N PHE A 130 -0.04 15.93 -0.76
CA PHE A 130 -0.71 14.66 -1.03
C PHE A 130 -0.40 13.57 0.03
N TYR A 131 0.83 13.51 0.55
CA TYR A 131 1.20 12.55 1.59
C TYR A 131 0.65 12.89 2.98
N MET A 132 0.45 14.18 3.29
CA MET A 132 -0.13 14.64 4.57
C MET A 132 -1.66 14.74 4.55
N ASP A 133 -2.31 14.57 3.38
CA ASP A 133 -3.75 14.63 3.24
C ASP A 133 -4.43 13.31 3.62
N ASN A 134 -4.65 13.11 4.92
CA ASN A 134 -5.29 11.91 5.45
C ASN A 134 -6.76 11.77 5.00
N ASP A 135 -7.45 12.89 4.76
CA ASP A 135 -8.83 12.89 4.28
C ASP A 135 -8.92 12.47 2.83
N TYR A 136 -8.02 12.99 1.98
CA TYR A 136 -7.91 12.53 0.60
C TYR A 136 -7.42 11.08 0.53
N ARG A 137 -6.53 10.67 1.43
CA ARG A 137 -6.05 9.28 1.52
C ARG A 137 -7.19 8.29 1.69
N LYS A 138 -8.18 8.58 2.53
CA LYS A 138 -9.41 7.78 2.69
C LYS A 138 -10.23 7.65 1.39
N GLN A 139 -10.16 8.63 0.50
CA GLN A 139 -10.93 8.63 -0.74
C GLN A 139 -10.32 7.72 -1.80
N TRP A 140 -8.99 7.71 -1.93
CA TRP A 140 -8.32 6.98 -3.02
C TRP A 140 -7.73 5.63 -2.58
N ASP A 141 -7.24 5.50 -1.34
CA ASP A 141 -6.65 4.26 -0.82
C ASP A 141 -7.72 3.37 -0.19
N LYS A 142 -8.17 2.39 -0.96
CA LYS A 142 -9.19 1.42 -0.53
C LYS A 142 -8.78 0.54 0.66
N THR A 143 -7.50 0.55 1.04
CA THR A 143 -7.06 -0.17 2.24
C THR A 143 -7.32 0.62 3.51
N VAL A 144 -7.40 1.96 3.45
CA VAL A 144 -7.69 2.82 4.60
C VAL A 144 -9.20 2.94 4.74
N VAL A 145 -9.74 2.39 5.84
CA VAL A 145 -11.20 2.40 6.09
C VAL A 145 -11.62 3.44 7.11
N GLU A 146 -10.71 3.82 8.01
CA GLU A 146 -10.94 4.80 9.06
C GLU A 146 -9.62 5.53 9.33
N HIS A 147 -9.70 6.83 9.59
CA HIS A 147 -8.60 7.64 10.09
C HIS A 147 -9.17 8.74 10.98
N ASN A 148 -8.62 8.87 12.19
CA ASN A 148 -8.96 9.91 13.15
C ASN A 148 -7.66 10.52 13.71
N GLN A 149 -7.57 11.85 13.75
CA GLN A 149 -6.54 12.55 14.49
C GLN A 149 -6.89 12.52 15.98
N LEU A 150 -5.98 12.02 16.81
CA LEU A 150 -6.19 11.84 18.26
C LEU A 150 -5.60 12.97 19.09
N GLN A 151 -4.42 13.47 18.69
CA GLN A 151 -3.69 14.49 19.41
C GLN A 151 -2.90 15.36 18.44
N LEU A 152 -2.75 16.62 18.82
CA LEU A 152 -1.96 17.61 18.12
C LEU A 152 -1.15 18.40 19.16
N ASP A 153 0.16 18.20 19.14
CA ASP A 153 1.09 18.96 19.98
C ASP A 153 1.71 20.09 19.16
N LYS A 154 1.29 21.33 19.45
CA LYS A 154 1.76 22.53 18.74
C LYS A 154 3.18 22.92 19.11
N CYS A 155 3.65 22.56 20.30
CA CYS A 155 4.97 22.94 20.79
C CYS A 155 6.03 22.01 20.18
N GLU A 156 5.76 20.70 20.18
CA GLU A 156 6.69 19.70 19.66
C GLU A 156 6.50 19.42 18.17
N GLY A 157 5.42 19.91 17.54
CA GLY A 157 5.09 19.64 16.14
C GLY A 157 4.71 18.19 15.86
N THR A 158 4.30 17.45 16.91
CA THR A 158 3.97 16.03 16.83
C THR A 158 2.45 15.86 16.74
N GLU A 159 2.02 15.04 15.79
CA GLU A 159 0.63 14.63 15.64
C GLU A 159 0.50 13.14 15.99
N VAL A 160 -0.64 12.75 16.58
CA VAL A 160 -0.98 11.35 16.81
C VAL A 160 -2.29 11.02 16.12
N GLY A 161 -2.34 9.91 15.41
CA GLY A 161 -3.51 9.47 14.67
C GLY A 161 -3.76 7.97 14.79
N HIS A 162 -5.04 7.62 14.71
CA HIS A 162 -5.53 6.26 14.66
C HIS A 162 -6.01 5.95 13.24
N THR A 163 -5.42 4.94 12.61
CA THR A 163 -5.79 4.48 11.27
C THR A 163 -6.16 3.01 11.29
N VAL A 164 -7.28 2.64 10.69
CA VAL A 164 -7.64 1.24 10.46
C VAL A 164 -7.44 0.90 8.99
N LYS A 165 -6.64 -0.14 8.73
CA LYS A 165 -6.45 -0.69 7.39
C LYS A 165 -7.07 -2.06 7.24
N LYS A 166 -7.74 -2.28 6.11
CA LYS A 166 -8.35 -3.56 5.74
C LYS A 166 -7.69 -4.10 4.47
N PHE A 167 -7.06 -5.26 4.63
CA PHE A 167 -6.49 -6.01 3.52
C PHE A 167 -7.38 -7.23 3.19
N PRO A 168 -7.46 -7.66 1.92
CA PRO A 168 -8.24 -8.84 1.55
C PRO A 168 -7.85 -10.07 2.37
N LEU A 169 -8.86 -10.86 2.79
CA LEU A 169 -8.70 -12.13 3.50
C LEU A 169 -8.02 -12.05 4.88
N LEU A 170 -7.77 -10.85 5.39
CA LEU A 170 -7.12 -10.66 6.68
C LEU A 170 -7.99 -9.83 7.62
N ARG A 171 -7.79 -10.02 8.93
CA ARG A 171 -8.40 -9.15 9.93
C ARG A 171 -7.92 -7.70 9.75
N PRO A 172 -8.77 -6.69 9.97
CA PRO A 172 -8.32 -5.30 9.90
C PRO A 172 -7.22 -5.03 10.92
N ARG A 173 -6.24 -4.22 10.52
CA ARG A 173 -5.15 -3.75 11.38
C ARG A 173 -5.45 -2.36 11.87
N GLU A 174 -5.27 -2.13 13.16
CA GLU A 174 -5.30 -0.79 13.75
C GLU A 174 -3.88 -0.30 13.98
N TYR A 175 -3.64 0.95 13.59
CA TYR A 175 -2.38 1.67 13.72
C TYR A 175 -2.63 2.89 14.60
N VAL A 176 -1.86 3.04 15.67
CA VAL A 176 -1.80 4.26 16.48
C VAL A 176 -0.39 4.80 16.31
N LEU A 177 -0.25 5.87 15.54
CA LEU A 177 1.03 6.38 15.09
C LEU A 177 1.19 7.83 15.52
N ALA A 178 2.37 8.15 16.02
CA ALA A 178 2.83 9.52 16.17
C ALA A 178 3.73 9.89 14.98
N TRP A 179 3.60 11.09 14.46
CA TRP A 179 4.46 11.59 13.40
C TRP A 179 4.85 13.06 13.58
N LYS A 180 5.96 13.43 12.96
CA LYS A 180 6.48 14.80 12.93
C LYS A 180 7.05 15.10 11.54
N LEU A 181 6.90 16.36 11.12
CA LEU A 181 7.34 16.86 9.81
C LEU A 181 8.44 17.91 9.99
N TRP A 182 9.47 17.84 9.14
CA TRP A 182 10.54 18.82 9.08
C TRP A 182 10.76 19.32 7.65
N GLU A 183 11.22 20.56 7.54
CA GLU A 183 11.66 21.20 6.30
C GLU A 183 13.13 21.59 6.40
N GLY A 184 13.95 21.07 5.48
CA GLY A 184 15.33 21.48 5.25
C GLY A 184 15.42 22.71 4.35
N ARG A 185 16.63 23.26 4.18
CA ARG A 185 16.86 24.53 3.47
C ARG A 185 16.45 24.52 2.00
N ASP A 186 16.63 23.38 1.33
CA ASP A 186 16.38 23.24 -0.11
C ASP A 186 14.97 22.71 -0.42
N LYS A 187 13.97 23.12 0.36
CA LYS A 187 12.59 22.57 0.30
C LYS A 187 12.56 21.04 0.32
N THR A 188 13.49 20.46 1.07
CA THR A 188 13.51 19.02 1.31
C THR A 188 12.66 18.75 2.53
N PHE A 189 11.64 17.91 2.38
CA PHE A 189 10.71 17.58 3.45
C PHE A 189 11.02 16.21 4.02
N TYR A 190 10.98 16.09 5.34
CA TYR A 190 11.17 14.84 6.06
C TYR A 190 9.95 14.58 6.93
N CYS A 191 9.48 13.35 6.96
CA CYS A 191 8.49 12.91 7.94
C CYS A 191 8.95 11.60 8.55
N PHE A 192 8.81 11.50 9.87
CA PHE A 192 9.03 10.25 10.58
C PHE A 192 7.78 9.92 11.37
N MET A 193 7.40 8.64 11.33
CA MET A 193 6.18 8.11 11.91
C MET A 193 6.53 6.84 12.69
N LYS A 194 6.06 6.73 13.93
CA LYS A 194 6.27 5.55 14.74
C LYS A 194 5.09 5.14 15.61
N GLU A 195 5.02 3.87 15.97
CA GLU A 195 3.96 3.38 16.84
C GLU A 195 3.98 4.07 18.21
N CYS A 196 2.80 4.27 18.78
CA CYS A 196 2.61 4.68 20.17
C CYS A 196 1.32 4.09 20.74
N GLU A 197 1.14 4.21 22.05
CA GLU A 197 -0.14 3.95 22.72
C GLU A 197 -0.82 5.27 23.04
N HIS A 198 -2.15 5.31 22.95
CA HIS A 198 -2.92 6.53 23.19
C HIS A 198 -4.24 6.22 23.92
N PRO A 199 -4.60 6.94 25.00
CA PRO A 199 -5.81 6.66 25.80
C PRO A 199 -7.12 6.67 24.99
N LEU A 200 -7.21 7.54 23.97
CA LEU A 200 -8.37 7.63 23.09
C LEU A 200 -8.47 6.50 22.05
N ALA A 201 -7.45 5.64 21.95
CA ALA A 201 -7.44 4.49 21.05
C ALA A 201 -7.07 3.20 21.81
N PRO A 202 -7.91 2.76 22.76
CA PRO A 202 -7.69 1.51 23.47
C PRO A 202 -7.80 0.31 22.52
N ARG A 203 -7.08 -0.77 22.84
CA ARG A 203 -7.04 -1.98 22.00
C ARG A 203 -8.42 -2.61 21.84
N GLN A 204 -8.80 -2.88 20.58
CA GLN A 204 -10.10 -3.45 20.27
C GLN A 204 -9.95 -4.87 19.74
N ARG A 205 -10.67 -5.84 20.34
CA ARG A 205 -10.60 -7.26 19.94
C ARG A 205 -10.94 -7.52 18.48
N LYS A 206 -11.69 -6.64 17.80
CA LYS A 206 -12.01 -6.75 16.36
C LYS A 206 -10.84 -6.45 15.44
N TYR A 207 -9.84 -5.73 15.92
CA TYR A 207 -8.65 -5.34 15.15
C TYR A 207 -7.42 -6.13 15.59
N VAL A 208 -6.40 -6.15 14.74
CA VAL A 208 -5.04 -6.58 15.10
C VAL A 208 -4.23 -5.30 15.29
N ARG A 209 -3.78 -5.01 16.51
CA ARG A 209 -2.90 -3.87 16.79
C ARG A 209 -1.54 -4.11 16.14
N VAL A 210 -1.07 -3.15 15.36
CA VAL A 210 0.31 -3.15 14.87
C VAL A 210 1.19 -2.61 15.98
N GLU A 211 1.92 -3.50 16.65
CA GLU A 211 2.74 -3.19 17.82
C GLU A 211 4.13 -2.66 17.47
N PHE A 212 4.57 -2.85 16.23
CA PHE A 212 5.85 -2.34 15.75
C PHE A 212 5.64 -1.69 14.38
N PHE A 213 5.90 -0.38 14.28
CA PHE A 213 5.79 0.38 13.05
C PHE A 213 6.79 1.53 13.06
N ARG A 214 7.85 1.45 12.27
CA ARG A 214 8.79 2.55 12.04
C ARG A 214 8.79 2.88 10.56
N SER A 215 8.42 4.10 10.20
CA SER A 215 8.45 4.53 8.81
C SER A 215 8.83 5.99 8.72
N GLY A 216 9.53 6.36 7.67
CA GLY A 216 9.76 7.75 7.36
C GLY A 216 10.08 7.96 5.90
N TRP A 217 9.98 9.19 5.46
CA TRP A 217 10.26 9.56 4.08
C TRP A 217 10.99 10.89 3.97
N ARG A 218 11.71 11.04 2.87
CA ARG A 218 12.27 12.30 2.38
C ARG A 218 11.70 12.61 1.01
N ILE A 219 11.18 13.83 0.85
CA ILE A 219 10.72 14.39 -0.43
C ILE A 219 11.63 15.54 -0.83
N ARG A 220 12.04 15.61 -2.09
CA ARG A 220 12.79 16.74 -2.66
C ARG A 220 12.62 16.82 -4.17
N GLU A 221 12.97 17.96 -4.74
CA GLU A 221 13.09 18.13 -6.19
C GLU A 221 14.24 17.29 -6.76
N VAL A 222 14.10 16.84 -8.01
CA VAL A 222 15.18 16.18 -8.76
C VAL A 222 15.99 17.25 -9.50
N PRO A 223 17.29 17.41 -9.22
CA PRO A 223 18.10 18.43 -9.89
C PRO A 223 18.06 18.31 -11.43
N GLY A 224 17.82 19.43 -12.09
CA GLY A 224 17.80 19.52 -13.56
C GLY A 224 16.62 18.84 -14.26
N ARG A 225 15.59 18.41 -13.51
CA ARG A 225 14.40 17.77 -14.07
C ARG A 225 13.14 18.34 -13.45
N ASN A 226 12.08 18.47 -14.25
CA ASN A 226 10.74 18.76 -13.73
C ASN A 226 10.14 17.49 -13.08
N ALA A 227 10.65 17.14 -11.91
CA ALA A 227 10.25 15.94 -11.19
C ALA A 227 10.62 16.08 -9.71
N SER A 228 9.84 15.43 -8.85
CA SER A 228 10.17 15.25 -7.44
C SER A 228 10.39 13.78 -7.12
N GLU A 229 11.21 13.53 -6.12
CA GLU A 229 11.46 12.19 -5.60
C GLU A 229 10.97 12.06 -4.15
N ILE A 230 10.45 10.88 -3.83
CA ILE A 230 10.24 10.43 -2.47
C ILE A 230 11.05 9.17 -2.21
N THR A 231 11.91 9.21 -1.20
CA THR A 231 12.60 8.02 -0.68
C THR A 231 12.00 7.67 0.68
N MET A 232 11.59 6.41 0.86
CA MET A 232 10.84 5.95 2.04
C MET A 232 11.50 4.73 2.67
N PHE A 233 11.59 4.76 4.00
CA PHE A 233 11.90 3.65 4.87
C PHE A 233 10.60 3.12 5.52
N LEU A 234 10.47 1.79 5.59
CA LEU A 234 9.38 1.13 6.30
C LEU A 234 9.88 -0.15 6.97
N GLN A 235 9.55 -0.29 8.24
CA GLN A 235 9.71 -1.53 8.99
C GLN A 235 8.47 -1.70 9.89
N GLU A 236 7.64 -2.71 9.60
CA GLU A 236 6.41 -2.96 10.37
C GLU A 236 6.20 -4.45 10.62
N ASP A 237 5.61 -4.78 11.78
CA ASP A 237 5.03 -6.09 12.03
C ASP A 237 3.50 -6.03 11.93
N ALA A 238 2.99 -6.29 10.73
CA ALA A 238 1.56 -6.33 10.46
C ALA A 238 0.88 -7.65 10.88
N GLY A 239 1.56 -8.50 11.66
CA GLY A 239 1.10 -9.84 12.04
C GLY A 239 1.01 -10.79 10.84
N LEU A 240 1.91 -10.61 9.86
CA LEU A 240 2.03 -11.45 8.68
C LEU A 240 3.31 -12.25 8.75
N ASN A 241 3.25 -13.51 8.30
CA ASN A 241 4.48 -14.27 8.06
C ASN A 241 5.35 -13.54 7.03
N MET A 242 6.65 -13.48 7.30
CA MET A 242 7.65 -12.78 6.48
C MET A 242 7.59 -13.12 4.99
N GLU A 243 7.48 -14.41 4.63
CA GLU A 243 7.41 -14.81 3.21
C GLU A 243 6.12 -14.33 2.54
N MET A 244 5.02 -14.35 3.30
CA MET A 244 3.74 -13.79 2.83
C MET A 244 3.80 -12.27 2.67
N ALA A 245 4.45 -11.56 3.60
CA ALA A 245 4.67 -10.13 3.50
C ALA A 245 5.53 -9.77 2.28
N LYS A 246 6.66 -10.47 2.08
CA LYS A 246 7.53 -10.31 0.91
C LYS A 246 6.79 -10.59 -0.39
N LEU A 247 6.01 -11.67 -0.46
CA LEU A 247 5.22 -12.02 -1.63
C LEU A 247 4.11 -10.98 -1.91
N ALA A 248 3.35 -10.58 -0.90
CA ALA A 248 2.28 -9.59 -1.02
C ALA A 248 2.83 -8.25 -1.52
N PHE A 249 3.93 -7.79 -0.94
CA PHE A 249 4.62 -6.58 -1.38
C PHE A 249 5.07 -6.71 -2.84
N ARG A 250 5.83 -7.75 -3.19
CA ARG A 250 6.37 -7.93 -4.55
C ARG A 250 5.27 -8.01 -5.63
N LYS A 251 4.12 -8.61 -5.31
CA LYS A 251 3.00 -8.76 -6.25
C LYS A 251 2.10 -7.52 -6.31
N GLY A 252 1.95 -6.78 -5.21
CA GLY A 252 0.99 -5.69 -5.08
C GLY A 252 1.56 -4.30 -5.32
N ILE A 253 2.83 -4.07 -4.94
CA ILE A 253 3.37 -2.71 -4.77
C ILE A 253 3.36 -1.89 -6.06
N TRP A 254 3.68 -2.49 -7.21
CA TRP A 254 3.66 -1.77 -8.49
C TRP A 254 2.26 -1.22 -8.81
N ASN A 255 1.23 -2.07 -8.68
CA ASN A 255 -0.14 -1.65 -8.96
C ASN A 255 -0.63 -0.61 -7.95
N TYR A 256 -0.15 -0.68 -6.72
CA TYR A 256 -0.44 0.30 -5.68
C TYR A 256 0.20 1.66 -6.01
N VAL A 257 1.48 1.68 -6.41
CA VAL A 257 2.20 2.90 -6.83
C VAL A 257 1.58 3.53 -8.08
N CYS A 258 1.14 2.75 -9.07
CA CYS A 258 0.41 3.30 -10.22
C CYS A 258 -0.91 3.97 -9.81
N LYS A 259 -1.68 3.34 -8.91
CA LYS A 259 -2.91 3.97 -8.38
C LYS A 259 -2.64 5.22 -7.56
N MET A 260 -1.51 5.25 -6.84
CA MET A 260 -1.06 6.42 -6.11
C MET A 260 -0.72 7.56 -7.08
N ASP A 261 -0.04 7.30 -8.20
CA ASP A 261 0.21 8.30 -9.25
C ASP A 261 -1.09 8.84 -9.85
N ASP A 262 -2.06 7.97 -10.18
CA ASP A 262 -3.37 8.40 -10.67
C ASP A 262 -4.06 9.34 -9.64
N ALA A 263 -4.01 8.97 -8.36
CA ALA A 263 -4.59 9.76 -7.28
C ALA A 263 -3.87 11.09 -7.06
N LEU A 264 -2.53 11.11 -7.14
CA LEU A 264 -1.68 12.28 -7.03
C LEU A 264 -1.94 13.26 -8.17
N ARG A 265 -2.03 12.78 -9.41
CA ARG A 265 -2.35 13.62 -10.58
C ARG A 265 -3.76 14.19 -10.50
N LYS A 266 -4.72 13.42 -10.00
CA LYS A 266 -6.06 13.95 -9.72
C LYS A 266 -6.02 15.00 -8.61
N TYR A 267 -5.27 14.76 -7.54
CA TYR A 267 -5.09 15.69 -6.44
C TYR A 267 -4.54 17.04 -6.92
N SER A 268 -3.48 17.01 -7.73
CA SER A 268 -2.83 18.22 -8.26
C SER A 268 -3.73 19.07 -9.16
N THR A 269 -4.81 18.50 -9.72
CA THR A 269 -5.81 19.27 -10.50
C THR A 269 -6.92 19.88 -9.66
N ILE A 270 -7.16 19.35 -8.45
CA ILE A 270 -8.29 19.75 -7.59
C ILE A 270 -7.83 20.71 -6.48
N SER A 271 -6.55 20.66 -6.09
CA SER A 271 -5.99 21.45 -4.99
C SER A 271 -5.89 22.95 -5.30
N TYR A 272 -7.04 23.64 -5.25
CA TYR A 272 -7.10 25.07 -4.96
C TYR A 272 -7.22 25.31 -3.45
N ASP A 273 -7.91 24.41 -2.73
CA ASP A 273 -8.06 24.46 -1.28
C ASP A 273 -7.28 23.33 -0.60
N ILE A 274 -6.36 23.72 0.27
CA ILE A 274 -5.57 22.79 1.09
C ILE A 274 -6.51 22.20 2.17
N SER A 275 -6.55 20.86 2.29
CA SER A 275 -7.31 20.17 3.34
C SER A 275 -6.87 20.62 4.73
N SER A 276 -7.78 20.62 5.70
CA SER A 276 -7.48 20.96 7.10
C SER A 276 -6.33 20.13 7.68
N SER A 277 -6.20 18.85 7.29
CA SER A 277 -5.09 18.01 7.73
C SER A 277 -3.75 18.52 7.18
N VAL A 278 -3.72 18.92 5.92
CA VAL A 278 -2.50 19.45 5.28
C VAL A 278 -2.14 20.81 5.87
N THR A 279 -3.11 21.72 6.04
CA THR A 279 -2.89 23.01 6.70
C THR A 279 -2.30 22.82 8.10
N THR A 280 -2.83 21.86 8.84
CA THR A 280 -2.34 21.50 10.17
C THR A 280 -0.90 21.02 10.14
N SER A 281 -0.59 20.01 9.32
CA SER A 281 0.77 19.47 9.23
C SER A 281 1.79 20.49 8.72
N VAL A 282 1.40 21.39 7.81
CA VAL A 282 2.27 22.47 7.32
C VAL A 282 2.53 23.51 8.41
N ASN A 283 1.52 23.87 9.21
CA ASN A 283 1.67 24.82 10.32
C ASN A 283 2.52 24.25 11.47
N LEU A 284 2.54 22.93 11.65
CA LEU A 284 3.33 22.22 12.66
C LEU A 284 4.74 21.83 12.18
N MET A 285 5.08 22.14 10.93
CA MET A 285 6.34 21.70 10.33
C MET A 285 7.51 22.44 10.98
N HIS A 286 8.46 21.69 11.53
CA HIS A 286 9.68 22.26 12.11
C HIS A 286 10.75 22.46 11.03
N LYS A 287 11.73 23.33 11.29
CA LYS A 287 12.95 23.33 10.49
C LYS A 287 13.86 22.18 10.90
N VAL A 288 14.60 21.62 9.96
CA VAL A 288 15.67 20.66 10.28
C VAL A 288 16.67 21.37 11.22
N PRO A 289 17.04 20.75 12.36
CA PRO A 289 18.03 21.32 13.27
C PRO A 289 19.37 21.56 12.57
N ALA A 290 20.03 22.69 12.86
CA ALA A 290 21.29 23.07 12.21
C ALA A 290 22.42 22.04 12.37
N CYS A 291 22.42 21.21 13.42
CA CYS A 291 23.40 20.15 13.63
C CYS A 291 23.18 18.91 12.73
N LEU A 292 21.98 18.77 12.16
CA LEU A 292 21.61 17.71 11.22
C LEU A 292 21.64 18.20 9.77
N ASP A 293 21.74 19.52 9.56
CA ASP A 293 21.84 20.07 8.21
C ASP A 293 23.12 19.60 7.52
N PRO A 294 23.02 18.99 6.34
CA PRO A 294 24.18 18.64 5.54
C PRO A 294 24.72 19.90 4.85
N ILE A 295 25.37 20.79 5.60
CA ILE A 295 26.27 21.79 5.02
C ILE A 295 27.70 21.32 5.25
N THR A 296 28.25 20.77 4.17
CA THR A 296 29.54 21.15 3.60
C THR A 296 30.45 21.91 4.56
N SER A 297 31.41 21.21 5.15
CA SER A 297 32.66 21.82 5.60
C SER A 297 33.43 22.34 4.38
N ASN A 298 32.94 23.40 3.75
CA ASN A 298 33.64 24.19 2.74
C ASN A 298 34.09 25.49 3.39
N THR A 299 35.19 25.41 4.14
CA THR A 299 36.07 26.55 4.31
C THR A 299 37.02 26.54 3.10
N SER A 300 36.89 27.52 2.22
CA SER A 300 37.85 27.89 1.16
C SER A 300 38.14 29.39 1.33
N PRO A 301 39.26 29.99 0.84
CA PRO A 301 39.95 29.62 -0.39
C PRO A 301 41.49 29.74 -0.40
N ALA A 302 42.17 28.92 -1.21
CA ALA A 302 43.42 29.33 -1.85
C ALA A 302 43.75 28.49 -3.11
N HIS A 303 43.91 29.21 -4.21
CA HIS A 303 44.56 28.90 -5.48
C HIS A 303 43.77 28.23 -6.63
N PRO A 304 43.68 28.90 -7.79
CA PRO A 304 43.29 28.30 -9.06
C PRO A 304 44.52 27.75 -9.78
N SER A 305 44.49 26.48 -10.17
CA SER A 305 45.39 25.95 -11.21
C SER A 305 44.58 25.62 -12.45
N ILE A 306 44.88 26.40 -13.48
CA ILE A 306 44.55 26.22 -14.90
C ILE A 306 44.96 24.81 -15.33
N PHE A 307 44.08 24.06 -16.02
CA PHE A 307 44.51 23.10 -17.05
C PHE A 307 43.45 22.94 -18.14
N HIS A 308 43.98 22.72 -19.34
CA HIS A 308 43.43 22.95 -20.66
C HIS A 308 42.28 22.03 -21.12
N ASP A 309 41.53 22.62 -22.05
CA ASP A 309 40.57 22.07 -23.00
C ASP A 309 41.16 20.93 -23.88
N GLN A 310 40.42 19.82 -24.06
CA GLN A 310 40.53 19.01 -25.28
C GLN A 310 39.30 18.10 -25.48
N VAL A 311 38.70 18.27 -26.67
CA VAL A 311 37.63 17.51 -27.31
C VAL A 311 38.21 16.33 -28.08
N THR A 312 37.58 15.14 -27.99
CA THR A 312 37.33 14.12 -29.05
C THR A 312 36.76 12.87 -28.35
N ASP A 313 35.54 12.42 -28.59
CA ASP A 313 34.93 11.75 -29.76
C ASP A 313 34.81 10.21 -29.58
N GLU A 314 33.63 9.72 -29.96
CA GLU A 314 33.06 8.37 -30.06
C GLU A 314 33.74 7.11 -29.47
N SER A 315 32.92 6.29 -28.78
CA SER A 315 32.89 4.86 -29.10
C SER A 315 31.52 4.20 -28.82
N HIS A 316 30.98 3.61 -29.89
CA HIS A 316 29.80 2.77 -29.97
C HIS A 316 29.94 1.45 -29.18
N VAL A 317 28.95 1.10 -28.34
CA VAL A 317 28.66 -0.33 -28.04
C VAL A 317 27.15 -0.61 -27.99
N ARG A 318 26.67 -1.06 -29.15
CA ARG A 318 25.68 -2.14 -29.43
C ARG A 318 24.42 -2.24 -28.55
N MET A 319 23.34 -1.70 -29.11
CA MET A 319 21.96 -2.19 -28.96
C MET A 319 21.84 -3.65 -29.43
N ILE A 320 21.21 -4.52 -28.63
CA ILE A 320 20.68 -5.81 -29.10
C ILE A 320 19.15 -5.69 -29.19
N PRO A 321 18.54 -5.83 -30.38
CA PRO A 321 17.10 -5.96 -30.52
C PRO A 321 16.71 -7.43 -30.37
N ARG A 322 15.70 -7.74 -29.56
CA ARG A 322 14.97 -9.01 -29.67
C ARG A 322 13.48 -8.74 -29.83
N ARG A 323 13.01 -9.03 -31.04
CA ARG A 323 11.61 -9.01 -31.49
C ARG A 323 10.83 -10.25 -30.98
N PRO A 324 9.49 -10.26 -31.10
CA PRO A 324 8.57 -10.88 -30.13
C PRO A 324 8.27 -12.35 -30.43
N SER A 325 7.83 -13.07 -29.41
CA SER A 325 7.30 -14.44 -29.54
C SER A 325 5.93 -14.56 -28.87
N LYS A 326 5.08 -15.36 -29.52
CA LYS A 326 3.62 -15.37 -29.51
C LYS A 326 3.00 -15.84 -28.18
N LYS A 327 1.79 -15.36 -27.93
CA LYS A 327 0.82 -15.83 -26.92
C LYS A 327 0.62 -17.36 -27.01
N LEU A 328 0.50 -18.03 -25.85
CA LEU A 328 -0.60 -18.97 -25.54
C LEU A 328 -0.51 -19.52 -24.09
N LEU A 329 -1.66 -19.45 -23.40
CA LEU A 329 -2.14 -20.28 -22.28
C LEU A 329 -1.27 -20.50 -21.02
N ALA A 330 -1.62 -19.77 -19.96
CA ALA A 330 -1.49 -20.27 -18.58
C ALA A 330 -2.69 -19.83 -17.72
N LYS A 331 -3.90 -20.24 -18.12
CA LYS A 331 -5.12 -20.16 -17.28
C LYS A 331 -5.40 -21.47 -16.50
N SER A 332 -4.44 -22.40 -16.42
CA SER A 332 -4.67 -23.75 -15.83
C SER A 332 -3.94 -24.03 -14.51
N LEU A 333 -3.04 -23.17 -14.01
CA LEU A 333 -2.35 -23.43 -12.72
C LEU A 333 -3.08 -22.88 -11.48
N LEU A 334 -4.20 -22.16 -11.66
CA LEU A 334 -4.97 -21.59 -10.55
C LEU A 334 -5.89 -22.58 -9.83
N LEU A 335 -5.99 -23.83 -10.27
CA LEU A 335 -6.91 -24.82 -9.67
C LEU A 335 -6.22 -25.95 -8.89
N LEU A 336 -4.90 -26.10 -8.98
CA LEU A 336 -4.18 -27.15 -8.23
C LEU A 336 -3.42 -26.63 -6.99
N GLY A 337 -3.08 -25.33 -6.94
CA GLY A 337 -2.50 -24.70 -5.75
C GLY A 337 -3.52 -24.23 -4.71
N GLY A 338 -4.81 -24.17 -5.06
CA GLY A 338 -5.87 -23.60 -4.20
C GLY A 338 -6.56 -24.58 -3.25
N VAL A 339 -6.38 -25.90 -3.43
CA VAL A 339 -7.10 -26.92 -2.63
C VAL A 339 -6.22 -27.55 -1.54
N ILE A 340 -4.90 -27.37 -1.59
CA ILE A 340 -3.98 -27.93 -0.57
C ILE A 340 -3.81 -26.98 0.64
N CYS A 341 -4.21 -25.71 0.54
CA CYS A 341 -3.90 -24.69 1.55
C CYS A 341 -5.10 -24.22 2.39
N LEU A 342 -6.10 -25.09 2.63
CA LEU A 342 -7.24 -24.80 3.52
C LEU A 342 -7.37 -25.73 4.74
N SER A 343 -6.44 -26.65 4.98
CA SER A 343 -6.49 -27.50 6.18
C SER A 343 -5.59 -26.95 7.29
N ARG A 344 -6.10 -26.00 8.08
CA ARG A 344 -5.62 -25.81 9.46
C ARG A 344 -6.06 -27.01 10.32
N GLY A 345 -5.32 -28.13 10.24
CA GLY A 345 -5.27 -29.10 11.35
C GLY A 345 -6.32 -30.20 11.43
N HIS A 346 -7.06 -30.56 10.37
CA HIS A 346 -7.75 -31.87 10.30
C HIS A 346 -7.50 -32.55 8.95
N SER A 347 -6.62 -33.55 8.96
CA SER A 347 -6.08 -34.25 7.78
C SER A 347 -7.09 -35.11 7.01
N SER A 348 -8.31 -35.33 7.54
CA SER A 348 -9.27 -36.26 6.94
C SER A 348 -10.18 -35.64 5.88
N LEU A 349 -10.46 -34.34 5.92
CA LEU A 349 -11.42 -33.71 5.00
C LEU A 349 -10.79 -33.35 3.64
N GLY A 350 -9.56 -32.83 3.65
CA GLY A 350 -8.80 -32.53 2.42
C GLY A 350 -8.49 -33.80 1.60
N ALA A 351 -8.14 -34.89 2.28
CA ALA A 351 -7.92 -36.20 1.66
C ALA A 351 -9.21 -36.76 1.04
N LYS A 352 -10.36 -36.65 1.72
CA LYS A 352 -11.66 -37.10 1.20
C LYS A 352 -12.08 -36.33 -0.05
N VAL A 353 -11.88 -35.00 -0.08
CA VAL A 353 -12.23 -34.17 -1.25
C VAL A 353 -11.30 -34.48 -2.43
N ALA A 354 -10.00 -34.65 -2.19
CA ALA A 354 -9.05 -35.05 -3.23
C ALA A 354 -9.38 -36.44 -3.81
N MET A 355 -9.70 -37.42 -2.94
CA MET A 355 -10.09 -38.76 -3.37
C MET A 355 -11.43 -38.77 -4.11
N ALA A 356 -12.43 -38.01 -3.66
CA ALA A 356 -13.70 -37.87 -4.35
C ALA A 356 -13.53 -37.28 -5.77
N TYR A 357 -12.62 -36.32 -5.93
CA TYR A 357 -12.29 -35.73 -7.23
C TYR A 357 -11.54 -36.72 -8.14
N ILE A 358 -10.58 -37.47 -7.61
CA ILE A 358 -9.88 -38.52 -8.36
C ILE A 358 -10.86 -39.62 -8.80
N LEU A 359 -11.76 -40.06 -7.91
CA LEU A 359 -12.77 -41.07 -8.21
C LEU A 359 -13.80 -40.59 -9.24
N THR A 360 -14.23 -39.32 -9.20
CA THR A 360 -15.10 -38.74 -10.24
C THR A 360 -14.39 -38.60 -11.58
N LYS A 361 -13.08 -38.33 -11.58
CA LYS A 361 -12.30 -38.26 -12.82
C LYS A 361 -12.01 -39.64 -13.42
N LEU A 362 -11.78 -40.64 -12.58
CA LEU A 362 -11.58 -42.04 -13.00
C LEU A 362 -12.89 -42.67 -13.48
N SER A 363 -14.03 -42.39 -12.82
CA SER A 363 -15.35 -42.84 -13.30
C SER A 363 -15.74 -42.19 -14.64
N LYS A 364 -15.43 -40.90 -14.85
CA LYS A 364 -15.59 -40.26 -16.18
C LYS A 364 -14.71 -40.89 -17.25
N ARG A 365 -13.46 -41.25 -16.93
CA ARG A 365 -12.59 -41.98 -17.88
C ARG A 365 -13.08 -43.40 -18.17
N ARG A 366 -13.67 -44.09 -17.17
CA ARG A 366 -14.27 -45.42 -17.34
C ARG A 366 -15.56 -45.37 -18.17
N ALA A 367 -16.37 -44.32 -18.03
CA ALA A 367 -17.56 -44.10 -18.85
C ALA A 367 -17.21 -43.84 -20.34
N ILE A 368 -16.13 -43.10 -20.59
CA ILE A 368 -15.62 -42.84 -21.96
C ILE A 368 -14.98 -44.09 -22.56
N SER A 369 -14.30 -44.90 -21.74
CA SER A 369 -13.72 -46.19 -22.15
C SER A 369 -14.78 -47.23 -22.52
N ASN A 370 -15.92 -47.25 -21.81
CA ASN A 370 -17.03 -48.16 -22.11
C ASN A 370 -17.85 -47.73 -23.34
N GLN A 371 -17.94 -46.43 -23.64
CA GLN A 371 -18.55 -45.96 -24.89
C GLN A 371 -17.71 -46.32 -26.13
N CYS A 372 -16.38 -46.33 -26.02
CA CYS A 372 -15.49 -46.69 -27.13
C CYS A 372 -15.50 -48.20 -27.45
N LYS A 373 -15.81 -49.06 -26.47
CA LYS A 373 -15.94 -50.52 -26.67
C LYS A 373 -17.29 -50.96 -27.24
N GLN A 374 -18.34 -50.13 -27.14
CA GLN A 374 -19.65 -50.40 -27.75
C GLN A 374 -19.76 -49.93 -29.21
N SER A 375 -18.77 -49.17 -29.71
CA SER A 375 -18.72 -48.72 -31.11
C SER A 375 -17.79 -49.56 -31.99
N SER A 376 -17.32 -50.71 -31.52
CA SER A 376 -16.41 -51.61 -32.26
C SER A 376 -16.83 -53.10 -32.23
N MET A 377 -18.12 -53.38 -32.08
CA MET A 377 -18.71 -54.70 -32.39
C MET A 377 -19.78 -54.55 -33.46
#